data_AF-A0A1W9H545-F1
#
_entry.id   AF-A0A1W9H545-F1
#
_cell.length_a   1.000
_cell.length_b   1.000
_cell.length_c   1.000
_cell.angle_alpha   90.00
_cell.angle_beta   90.00
_cell.angle_gamma   90.00
#
_symmetry.space_group_name_H-M   'P 1'
#
loop_
_entity.id
_entity.type
_entity.pdbx_description
1 polymer ?
#
loop_
_entity_poly.entity_id
_entity_poly.type
_entity_poly.pdbx_seq_one_letter_code
_entity_poly.pdbx_strand_id
1 'polypeptide(L)'
;MKSFLAGGLLLLISMHCSSADSFQLKTSVCKNGDYDFMESKDIGDDYDTNLRIWSEFNTLYKDKKSRKLVVFLDGTRNNADKPTNIRFLYRMALTQACRGEAIIPYYDKGVGTHMNDQFSGSAFGSGVSRNIRQAYQFLSHTYKAKGENSDGDDIYIFGFSRGAFTARSLNGFIEMAGLLDGTKMSVSPASWWPFPAYIYQGFTQINYITEKVFNEYHIVPYHKYGFDDYLKSTIKSFVEKNFPKESFQRVNVKVIGVFDTVPAIGFFLNDEPDNHRLDLYAQKGFHALSLDEQREAFELNRFNKNRLQGNELIEIWFAGGHSDIGGGYPKSAWCNKDSSTNEYLSGLSTIPLKWMLASLKEEKLFPSSAESQLEECSDGELHDEYYETLGIYKIIKGKKARKPRDKDCLHISILERIKNSKITPLPKPHNKREPFGLYNPENLENSIESYKFIKTDFSKDCLIQ
;
A
#
# COMPACT_ATOMS: atom_id res chain seq x y z
N MET A 1 12.33 -43.99 61.74
CA MET A 1 12.14 -43.62 60.31
C MET A 1 12.28 -42.10 60.17
N LYS A 2 13.27 -41.67 59.36
CA LYS A 2 13.53 -40.40 58.66
C LYS A 2 13.07 -39.04 59.26
N SER A 3 14.02 -38.10 59.38
CA SER A 3 14.03 -36.76 58.75
C SER A 3 15.21 -35.91 59.30
N PHE A 4 16.09 -35.42 58.41
CA PHE A 4 16.25 -34.02 57.95
C PHE A 4 17.16 -33.13 58.82
N LEU A 5 18.20 -32.55 58.21
CA LEU A 5 18.44 -31.10 58.18
C LEU A 5 19.58 -30.74 57.21
N ALA A 6 19.30 -29.73 56.39
CA ALA A 6 20.12 -29.19 55.32
C ALA A 6 21.09 -28.13 55.84
N GLY A 7 22.28 -28.05 55.24
CA GLY A 7 23.27 -27.00 55.48
C GLY A 7 23.01 -25.77 54.60
N GLY A 8 23.08 -24.59 55.22
CA GLY A 8 23.05 -23.30 54.54
C GLY A 8 24.46 -22.71 54.41
N LEU A 9 24.71 -22.04 53.28
CA LEU A 9 25.73 -21.00 53.19
C LEU A 9 25.28 -19.96 52.14
N LEU A 10 25.28 -18.69 52.56
CA LEU A 10 24.90 -17.51 51.78
C LEU A 10 25.75 -17.33 50.52
N LEU A 11 25.11 -16.97 49.40
CA LEU A 11 25.74 -16.23 48.31
C LEU A 11 24.91 -14.96 48.02
N LEU A 12 25.57 -13.81 48.19
CA LEU A 12 25.11 -12.49 47.79
C LEU A 12 24.88 -12.46 46.27
N ILE A 13 23.64 -12.29 45.84
CA ILE A 13 23.32 -11.97 44.44
C ILE A 13 23.27 -10.45 44.32
N SER A 14 24.27 -9.87 43.66
CA SER A 14 24.20 -8.48 43.21
C SER A 14 23.11 -8.37 42.14
N MET A 15 22.15 -7.46 42.32
CA MET A 15 21.24 -7.05 41.26
C MET A 15 22.07 -6.30 40.20
N HIS A 16 22.37 -6.97 39.09
CA HIS A 16 22.72 -6.29 37.84
C HIS A 16 21.45 -6.18 37.01
N CYS A 17 20.90 -4.96 36.94
CA CYS A 17 19.87 -4.59 35.99
C CYS A 17 20.56 -4.48 34.61
N SER A 18 20.44 -5.52 33.78
CA SER A 18 20.90 -5.51 32.39
C SER A 18 19.67 -5.47 31.46
N SER A 19 19.81 -4.68 30.40
CA SER A 19 18.86 -4.28 29.36
C SER A 19 17.85 -5.33 28.88
N ALA A 20 16.66 -4.85 28.55
CA ALA A 20 15.53 -5.58 27.98
C ALA A 20 15.92 -6.57 26.86
N ASP A 21 15.79 -7.86 27.14
CA ASP A 21 15.69 -8.89 26.11
C ASP A 21 14.40 -8.64 25.29
N SER A 22 14.57 -8.24 24.03
CA SER A 22 13.46 -8.07 23.11
C SER A 22 12.84 -9.42 22.77
N PHE A 23 11.57 -9.64 23.12
CA PHE A 23 10.84 -10.86 22.84
C PHE A 23 10.56 -10.96 21.33
N GLN A 24 11.46 -11.58 20.57
CA GLN A 24 11.23 -11.90 19.15
C GLN A 24 10.56 -13.27 19.01
N LEU A 25 9.46 -13.33 18.25
CA LEU A 25 8.79 -14.60 17.95
C LEU A 25 9.64 -15.42 16.97
N LYS A 26 9.76 -16.73 17.20
CA LYS A 26 10.56 -17.64 16.36
C LYS A 26 9.73 -18.22 15.20
N THR A 27 9.63 -17.51 14.08
CA THR A 27 9.17 -18.06 12.78
C THR A 27 10.34 -18.20 11.81
N SER A 28 10.20 -18.85 10.64
CA SER A 28 11.31 -18.86 9.66
C SER A 28 11.62 -17.46 9.16
N VAL A 29 10.58 -16.61 9.12
CA VAL A 29 10.66 -15.20 8.74
C VAL A 29 11.25 -14.33 9.85
N CYS A 30 11.08 -14.66 11.14
CA CYS A 30 11.51 -13.79 12.25
C CYS A 30 12.82 -14.20 12.92
N LYS A 31 13.47 -15.29 12.45
CA LYS A 31 14.65 -15.92 13.10
C LYS A 31 15.97 -15.18 12.92
N ASN A 32 16.08 -14.23 12.00
CA ASN A 32 17.36 -13.57 11.69
C ASN A 32 17.74 -12.42 12.63
N GLY A 33 17.05 -12.22 13.75
CA GLY A 33 17.55 -11.44 14.90
C GLY A 33 17.56 -9.92 14.73
N ASP A 34 17.82 -9.41 13.52
CA ASP A 34 17.94 -8.00 13.21
C ASP A 34 17.23 -7.74 11.87
N TYR A 35 15.89 -7.72 11.88
CA TYR A 35 15.20 -6.95 10.85
C TYR A 35 15.36 -5.49 11.22
N ASP A 36 16.50 -4.91 10.87
CA ASP A 36 16.51 -3.49 10.56
C ASP A 36 15.59 -3.32 9.34
N PHE A 37 14.38 -2.83 9.59
CA PHE A 37 13.31 -2.59 8.62
C PHE A 37 13.77 -1.70 7.45
N MET A 38 14.90 -1.02 7.63
CA MET A 38 15.57 -0.18 6.65
C MET A 38 16.50 -0.94 5.71
N GLU A 39 17.02 -2.13 6.07
CA GLU A 39 18.17 -2.75 5.37
C GLU A 39 17.90 -4.10 4.71
N SER A 40 16.79 -4.79 4.98
CA SER A 40 16.62 -6.18 4.53
C SER A 40 16.41 -6.30 3.00
N LYS A 41 17.49 -6.53 2.24
CA LYS A 41 17.49 -6.97 0.83
C LYS A 41 16.87 -8.37 0.64
N ASP A 42 16.72 -9.14 1.71
CA ASP A 42 16.49 -10.59 1.66
C ASP A 42 15.04 -11.07 1.72
N ILE A 43 14.06 -10.16 1.84
CA ILE A 43 12.65 -10.58 1.80
C ILE A 43 12.26 -10.73 0.34
N GLY A 44 12.31 -11.95 -0.19
CA GLY A 44 11.82 -12.29 -1.53
C GLY A 44 10.41 -11.75 -1.77
N ASP A 45 10.14 -11.32 -3.01
CA ASP A 45 8.85 -10.76 -3.42
C ASP A 45 8.14 -11.61 -4.48
N ASP A 46 8.58 -12.85 -4.62
CA ASP A 46 7.91 -13.86 -5.43
C ASP A 46 6.66 -14.41 -4.72
N TYR A 47 5.83 -15.08 -5.49
CA TYR A 47 4.56 -15.63 -5.03
C TYR A 47 4.75 -16.67 -3.90
N ASP A 48 5.76 -17.53 -4.00
CA ASP A 48 6.00 -18.61 -3.03
C ASP A 48 6.49 -18.05 -1.69
N THR A 49 7.35 -17.03 -1.73
CA THR A 49 7.79 -16.31 -0.53
C THR A 49 6.61 -15.63 0.17
N ASN A 50 5.73 -14.96 -0.58
CA ASN A 50 4.53 -14.35 -0.03
C ASN A 50 3.60 -15.37 0.62
N LEU A 51 3.37 -16.52 -0.03
CA LEU A 51 2.58 -17.61 0.54
C LEU A 51 3.18 -18.16 1.84
N ARG A 52 4.51 -18.32 1.90
CA ARG A 52 5.20 -18.78 3.12
C ARG A 52 5.01 -17.79 4.26
N ILE A 53 5.28 -16.50 4.02
CA ILE A 53 5.14 -15.42 5.01
C ILE A 53 3.72 -15.38 5.54
N TRP A 54 2.74 -15.38 4.64
CA TRP A 54 1.32 -15.42 5.00
C TRP A 54 0.98 -16.62 5.88
N SER A 55 1.35 -17.83 5.45
CA SER A 55 1.02 -19.07 6.16
C SER A 55 1.59 -19.09 7.58
N GLU A 56 2.82 -18.61 7.76
CA GLU A 56 3.47 -18.53 9.06
C GLU A 56 2.73 -17.56 10.00
N PHE A 57 2.45 -16.33 9.56
CA PHE A 57 1.76 -15.35 10.42
C PHE A 57 0.30 -15.71 10.66
N ASN A 58 -0.39 -16.27 9.67
CA ASN A 58 -1.77 -16.74 9.84
C ASN A 58 -1.85 -17.86 10.88
N THR A 59 -0.87 -18.76 10.89
CA THR A 59 -0.74 -19.83 11.90
C THR A 59 -0.35 -19.27 13.26
N LEU A 60 0.64 -18.38 13.31
CA LEU A 60 1.15 -17.76 14.54
C LEU A 60 0.06 -17.00 15.29
N TYR A 61 -0.80 -16.29 14.56
CA TYR A 61 -1.88 -15.48 15.11
C TYR A 61 -3.24 -16.15 15.07
N LYS A 62 -3.30 -17.48 14.89
CA LYS A 62 -4.58 -18.19 14.75
C LYS A 62 -5.51 -18.05 15.98
N ASP A 63 -4.95 -17.92 17.18
CA ASP A 63 -5.74 -17.86 18.42
C ASP A 63 -6.01 -16.42 18.89
N LYS A 64 -5.57 -15.41 18.12
CA LYS A 64 -5.85 -14.00 18.42
C LYS A 64 -7.32 -13.69 18.10
N LYS A 65 -7.99 -13.02 19.04
CA LYS A 65 -9.40 -12.59 18.87
C LYS A 65 -9.59 -11.56 17.77
N SER A 66 -8.60 -10.70 17.53
CA SER A 66 -8.60 -9.72 16.44
C SER A 66 -7.19 -9.62 15.86
N ARG A 67 -7.12 -9.47 14.54
CA ARG A 67 -5.88 -9.35 13.77
C ARG A 67 -6.02 -8.25 12.73
N LYS A 68 -4.88 -7.78 12.22
CA LYS A 68 -4.80 -6.76 11.18
C LYS A 68 -4.29 -7.41 9.90
N LEU A 69 -5.14 -7.51 8.89
CA LEU A 69 -4.77 -8.00 7.56
C LEU A 69 -4.36 -6.79 6.73
N VAL A 70 -3.09 -6.76 6.30
CA VAL A 70 -2.52 -5.57 5.66
C VAL A 70 -2.03 -5.91 4.26
N VAL A 71 -2.67 -5.34 3.25
CA VAL A 71 -2.40 -5.59 1.83
C VAL A 71 -1.55 -4.45 1.28
N PHE A 72 -0.39 -4.75 0.72
CA PHE A 72 0.54 -3.81 0.12
C PHE A 72 0.66 -4.08 -1.38
N LEU A 73 0.16 -3.15 -2.21
CA LEU A 73 0.08 -3.29 -3.66
C LEU A 73 1.00 -2.27 -4.33
N ASP A 74 2.16 -2.73 -4.77
CA ASP A 74 3.19 -1.83 -5.25
C ASP A 74 3.01 -1.42 -6.73
N GLY A 75 3.72 -0.38 -7.13
CA GLY A 75 3.81 0.13 -8.49
C GLY A 75 4.50 -0.83 -9.47
N THR A 76 4.80 -0.33 -10.67
CA THR A 76 5.31 -1.16 -11.77
C THR A 76 6.80 -0.97 -11.93
N ARG A 77 7.55 -2.04 -12.22
CA ARG A 77 9.03 -2.02 -12.36
C ARG A 77 9.78 -1.73 -11.05
N ASN A 78 9.26 -2.20 -9.93
CA ASN A 78 9.98 -2.12 -8.68
C ASN A 78 11.05 -3.20 -8.62
N ASN A 79 12.29 -2.76 -8.43
CA ASN A 79 13.44 -3.62 -8.21
C ASN A 79 13.88 -3.47 -6.75
N ALA A 80 14.46 -4.52 -6.16
CA ALA A 80 14.94 -4.51 -4.78
C ALA A 80 15.93 -3.36 -4.48
N ASP A 81 16.66 -2.90 -5.49
CA ASP A 81 17.64 -1.81 -5.40
C ASP A 81 17.03 -0.40 -5.38
N LYS A 82 15.73 -0.28 -5.68
CA LYS A 82 14.98 0.98 -5.69
C LYS A 82 13.60 0.79 -5.04
N PRO A 83 13.56 0.55 -3.72
CA PRO A 83 12.30 0.29 -3.03
C PRO A 83 11.38 1.50 -3.06
N THR A 84 10.08 1.21 -3.10
CA THR A 84 9.01 2.20 -2.97
C THR A 84 8.61 2.39 -1.51
N ASN A 85 7.85 3.44 -1.25
CA ASN A 85 7.17 3.66 0.03
C ASN A 85 6.26 2.49 0.42
N ILE A 86 5.66 1.77 -0.53
CA ILE A 86 4.88 0.56 -0.24
C ILE A 86 5.77 -0.56 0.31
N ARG A 87 6.95 -0.76 -0.27
CA ARG A 87 7.92 -1.74 0.22
C ARG A 87 8.41 -1.40 1.64
N PHE A 88 8.60 -0.12 1.95
CA PHE A 88 8.96 0.30 3.31
C PHE A 88 7.84 0.06 4.33
N LEU A 89 6.60 0.42 3.99
CA LEU A 89 5.45 0.14 4.87
C LEU A 89 5.30 -1.37 5.10
N TYR A 90 5.48 -2.20 4.07
CA TYR A 90 5.46 -3.66 4.20
C TYR A 90 6.53 -4.17 5.16
N ARG A 91 7.79 -3.73 5.02
CA ARG A 91 8.90 -4.10 5.92
C ARG A 91 8.65 -3.67 7.37
N MET A 92 8.07 -2.49 7.58
CA MET A 92 7.70 -2.01 8.91
C MET A 92 6.58 -2.86 9.54
N ALA A 93 5.56 -3.23 8.76
CA ALA A 93 4.46 -4.10 9.22
C ALA A 93 4.94 -5.52 9.55
N LEU A 94 5.83 -6.09 8.72
CA LEU A 94 6.52 -7.36 9.00
C LEU A 94 7.31 -7.30 10.31
N THR A 95 8.02 -6.20 10.56
CA THR A 95 8.80 -6.01 11.78
C THR A 95 7.89 -6.01 13.01
N GLN A 96 6.77 -5.28 12.94
CA GLN A 96 5.76 -5.30 14.02
C GLN A 96 5.15 -6.69 14.19
N ALA A 97 4.87 -7.40 13.10
CA ALA A 97 4.43 -8.78 13.14
C ALA A 97 5.46 -9.70 13.81
N CYS A 98 6.76 -9.54 13.58
CA CYS A 98 7.78 -10.35 14.28
C CYS A 98 7.91 -9.99 15.77
N ARG A 99 7.53 -8.78 16.16
CA ARG A 99 7.50 -8.28 17.54
C ARG A 99 6.22 -8.65 18.31
N GLY A 100 5.32 -9.42 17.71
CA GLY A 100 4.14 -9.95 18.38
C GLY A 100 2.84 -9.18 18.18
N GLU A 101 2.86 -8.12 17.37
CA GLU A 101 1.62 -7.48 16.91
C GLU A 101 0.91 -8.44 15.96
N ALA A 102 -0.40 -8.64 16.14
CA ALA A 102 -1.21 -9.58 15.35
C ALA A 102 -1.48 -9.05 13.93
N ILE A 103 -0.43 -8.86 13.16
CA ILE A 103 -0.42 -8.32 11.80
C ILE A 103 -0.11 -9.48 10.83
N ILE A 104 -0.92 -9.61 9.79
CA ILE A 104 -0.71 -10.57 8.69
C ILE A 104 -0.52 -9.76 7.41
N PRO A 105 0.73 -9.50 7.00
CA PRO A 105 1.01 -8.68 5.84
C PRO A 105 1.00 -9.51 4.54
N TYR A 106 0.54 -8.89 3.45
CA TYR A 106 0.59 -9.40 2.08
C TYR A 106 1.22 -8.37 1.18
N TYR A 107 2.16 -8.76 0.33
CA TYR A 107 2.83 -7.85 -0.59
C TYR A 107 2.75 -8.33 -2.03
N ASP A 108 2.29 -7.47 -2.91
CA ASP A 108 2.34 -7.66 -4.36
C ASP A 108 3.30 -6.62 -4.94
N LYS A 109 4.31 -7.09 -5.68
CA LYS A 109 5.33 -6.23 -6.30
C LYS A 109 4.84 -5.42 -7.50
N GLY A 110 3.58 -5.61 -7.90
CA GLY A 110 2.96 -4.98 -9.05
C GLY A 110 3.18 -5.75 -10.36
N VAL A 111 2.63 -5.21 -11.45
CA VAL A 111 2.67 -5.87 -12.77
C VAL A 111 4.08 -5.82 -13.37
N GLY A 112 4.67 -6.97 -13.69
CA GLY A 112 5.99 -7.04 -14.33
C GLY A 112 5.91 -6.66 -15.81
N THR A 113 6.80 -5.76 -16.28
CA THR A 113 6.97 -5.52 -17.72
C THR A 113 8.08 -6.44 -18.24
N HIS A 114 7.75 -7.66 -18.66
CA HIS A 114 8.68 -8.45 -19.49
C HIS A 114 8.69 -7.86 -20.91
N MET A 115 9.59 -6.92 -21.18
CA MET A 115 9.71 -6.28 -22.50
C MET A 115 10.52 -7.08 -23.53
N ASN A 116 10.87 -8.34 -23.24
CA ASN A 116 11.57 -9.21 -24.21
C ASN A 116 10.63 -10.12 -25.02
N ASP A 117 9.33 -10.18 -24.73
CA ASP A 117 8.35 -10.78 -25.64
C ASP A 117 7.78 -9.69 -26.56
N GLN A 118 8.56 -9.30 -27.57
CA GLN A 118 7.97 -8.72 -28.78
C GLN A 118 6.99 -9.76 -29.34
N PHE A 119 5.73 -9.36 -29.54
CA PHE A 119 4.57 -10.17 -29.96
C PHE A 119 3.79 -10.94 -28.87
N SER A 120 3.21 -10.24 -27.88
CA SER A 120 1.83 -10.54 -27.49
C SER A 120 1.04 -9.26 -27.17
N GLY A 121 0.15 -8.88 -28.08
CA GLY A 121 -0.64 -7.65 -28.02
C GLY A 121 -1.81 -7.67 -27.02
N SER A 122 -1.66 -8.24 -25.81
CA SER A 122 -2.79 -8.36 -24.85
C SER A 122 -2.39 -8.40 -23.35
N ALA A 123 -1.17 -7.97 -22.98
CA ALA A 123 -0.59 -8.28 -21.66
C ALA A 123 -0.48 -7.12 -20.65
N PHE A 124 -1.20 -5.99 -20.82
CA PHE A 124 -1.08 -4.86 -19.89
C PHE A 124 -2.27 -4.66 -18.92
N GLY A 125 -3.49 -5.12 -19.25
CA GLY A 125 -4.65 -5.13 -18.33
C GLY A 125 -4.77 -6.40 -17.47
N SER A 126 -4.44 -7.57 -18.04
CA SER A 126 -4.53 -8.87 -17.36
C SER A 126 -3.74 -8.98 -16.06
N GLY A 127 -2.66 -8.20 -15.91
CA GLY A 127 -1.87 -8.14 -14.68
C GLY A 127 -2.60 -7.48 -13.51
N VAL A 128 -3.33 -6.38 -13.73
CA VAL A 128 -4.05 -5.67 -12.66
C VAL A 128 -5.22 -6.49 -12.16
N SER A 129 -6.04 -7.00 -13.09
CA SER A 129 -7.14 -7.92 -12.76
C SER A 129 -6.65 -9.18 -12.03
N ARG A 130 -5.48 -9.71 -12.38
CA ARG A 130 -4.85 -10.81 -11.63
C ARG A 130 -4.48 -10.39 -10.20
N ASN A 131 -3.82 -9.25 -10.03
CA ASN A 131 -3.38 -8.76 -8.72
C ASN A 131 -4.58 -8.47 -7.79
N ILE A 132 -5.67 -7.89 -8.31
CA ILE A 132 -6.92 -7.70 -7.55
C ILE A 132 -7.44 -9.05 -7.05
N ARG A 133 -7.57 -10.04 -7.94
CA ARG A 133 -8.06 -11.38 -7.59
C ARG A 133 -7.15 -12.06 -6.56
N GLN A 134 -5.83 -11.96 -6.70
CA GLN A 134 -4.88 -12.57 -5.76
C GLN A 134 -4.96 -11.94 -4.36
N ALA A 135 -5.04 -10.61 -4.28
CA ALA A 135 -5.22 -9.92 -2.99
C ALA A 135 -6.58 -10.24 -2.35
N TYR A 136 -7.65 -10.32 -3.15
CA TYR A 136 -8.97 -10.75 -2.68
C TYR A 136 -8.95 -12.20 -2.17
N GLN A 137 -8.28 -13.10 -2.88
CA GLN A 137 -8.10 -14.49 -2.46
C GLN A 137 -7.34 -14.56 -1.14
N PHE A 138 -6.23 -13.81 -0.99
CA PHE A 138 -5.52 -13.72 0.28
C PHE A 138 -6.46 -13.33 1.43
N LEU A 139 -7.25 -12.28 1.26
CA LEU A 139 -8.22 -11.86 2.28
C LEU A 139 -9.25 -12.95 2.56
N SER A 140 -9.78 -13.60 1.52
CA SER A 140 -10.81 -14.65 1.63
C SER A 140 -10.32 -15.91 2.36
N HIS A 141 -9.05 -16.28 2.17
CA HIS A 141 -8.42 -17.40 2.89
C HIS A 141 -8.06 -17.06 4.34
N THR A 142 -7.92 -15.77 4.67
CA THR A 142 -7.32 -15.35 5.93
C THR A 142 -8.34 -14.82 6.92
N TYR A 143 -9.30 -14.04 6.45
CA TYR A 143 -10.15 -13.20 7.29
C TYR A 143 -11.01 -14.01 8.26
N LYS A 144 -11.04 -13.57 9.52
CA LYS A 144 -11.93 -14.07 10.56
C LYS A 144 -13.04 -13.07 10.83
N ALA A 145 -14.26 -13.54 10.62
CA ALA A 145 -15.46 -12.82 11.00
C ALA A 145 -15.53 -12.63 12.51
N LYS A 146 -16.32 -11.64 12.94
CA LYS A 146 -16.75 -11.53 14.33
C LYS A 146 -17.65 -12.71 14.70
N GLY A 147 -17.40 -13.32 15.85
CA GLY A 147 -18.11 -14.50 16.34
C GLY A 147 -17.80 -14.77 17.81
N GLU A 148 -18.17 -15.95 18.31
CA GLU A 148 -18.06 -16.31 19.74
C GLU A 148 -16.62 -16.17 20.29
N ASN A 149 -15.61 -16.50 19.47
CA ASN A 149 -14.19 -16.48 19.84
C ASN A 149 -13.36 -15.47 19.04
N SER A 150 -14.01 -14.54 18.33
CA SER A 150 -13.36 -13.59 17.43
C SER A 150 -14.06 -12.23 17.50
N ASP A 151 -13.30 -11.16 17.72
CA ASP A 151 -13.79 -9.78 17.66
C ASP A 151 -13.92 -9.29 16.20
N GLY A 152 -13.39 -10.07 15.24
CA GLY A 152 -13.28 -9.72 13.83
C GLY A 152 -11.90 -9.18 13.48
N ASP A 153 -11.45 -9.48 12.26
CA ASP A 153 -10.22 -8.90 11.73
C ASP A 153 -10.46 -7.50 11.12
N ASP A 154 -9.45 -6.64 11.23
CA ASP A 154 -9.41 -5.35 10.52
C ASP A 154 -8.65 -5.51 9.19
N ILE A 155 -9.12 -4.85 8.13
CA ILE A 155 -8.46 -4.85 6.81
C ILE A 155 -7.89 -3.45 6.49
N TYR A 156 -6.64 -3.42 6.04
CA TYR A 156 -5.93 -2.21 5.61
C TYR A 156 -5.32 -2.46 4.23
N ILE A 157 -5.45 -1.50 3.32
CA ILE A 157 -4.96 -1.62 1.94
C ILE A 157 -4.08 -0.43 1.60
N PHE A 158 -2.88 -0.70 1.10
CA PHE A 158 -1.93 0.31 0.67
C PHE A 158 -1.54 0.11 -0.78
N GLY A 159 -1.31 1.20 -1.52
CA GLY A 159 -0.74 1.05 -2.86
C GLY A 159 -0.11 2.30 -3.45
N PHE A 160 0.72 2.11 -4.47
CA PHE A 160 1.39 3.19 -5.21
C PHE A 160 1.14 3.05 -6.72
N SER A 161 0.88 4.15 -7.42
CA SER A 161 0.77 4.16 -8.89
C SER A 161 -0.36 3.26 -9.39
N ARG A 162 -0.09 2.33 -10.30
CA ARG A 162 -1.02 1.25 -10.68
C ARG A 162 -1.38 0.34 -9.50
N GLY A 163 -0.49 0.15 -8.54
CA GLY A 163 -0.80 -0.56 -7.30
C GLY A 163 -1.84 0.18 -6.43
N ALA A 164 -1.83 1.52 -6.45
CA ALA A 164 -2.89 2.32 -5.82
C ALA A 164 -4.24 2.17 -6.55
N PHE A 165 -4.21 2.04 -7.87
CA PHE A 165 -5.41 1.70 -8.65
C PHE A 165 -5.91 0.31 -8.25
N THR A 166 -5.04 -0.70 -8.22
CA THR A 166 -5.35 -2.07 -7.76
C THR A 166 -5.95 -2.06 -6.34
N ALA A 167 -5.39 -1.27 -5.42
CA ALA A 167 -5.87 -1.12 -4.04
C ALA A 167 -7.30 -0.60 -3.98
N ARG A 168 -7.59 0.44 -4.76
CA ARG A 168 -8.92 1.06 -4.80
C ARG A 168 -9.94 0.13 -5.47
N SER A 169 -9.55 -0.52 -6.57
CA SER A 169 -10.40 -1.51 -7.25
C SER A 169 -10.66 -2.75 -6.41
N LEU A 170 -9.68 -3.21 -5.62
CA LEU A 170 -9.87 -4.29 -4.63
C LEU A 170 -10.91 -3.90 -3.58
N ASN A 171 -10.83 -2.68 -3.03
CA ASN A 171 -11.79 -2.19 -2.07
C ASN A 171 -13.20 -2.09 -2.68
N GLY A 172 -13.32 -1.57 -3.91
CA GLY A 172 -14.58 -1.56 -4.64
C GLY A 172 -15.15 -2.97 -4.89
N PHE A 173 -14.29 -3.94 -5.21
CA PHE A 173 -14.72 -5.33 -5.37
C PHE A 173 -15.27 -5.91 -4.06
N ILE A 174 -14.58 -5.68 -2.94
CA ILE A 174 -15.02 -6.10 -1.60
C ILE A 174 -16.36 -5.46 -1.22
N GLU A 175 -16.55 -4.15 -1.46
CA GLU A 175 -17.82 -3.46 -1.16
C GLU A 175 -18.99 -4.04 -1.97
N MET A 176 -18.75 -4.35 -3.25
CA MET A 176 -19.80 -4.80 -4.16
C MET A 176 -20.14 -6.28 -3.98
N ALA A 177 -19.13 -7.14 -3.80
CA ALA A 177 -19.31 -8.59 -3.69
C ALA A 177 -19.43 -9.11 -2.25
N GLY A 178 -18.97 -8.34 -1.26
CA GLY A 178 -18.58 -8.90 0.03
C GLY A 178 -17.26 -9.66 -0.07
N LEU A 179 -16.83 -10.26 1.04
CA LEU A 179 -15.67 -11.14 1.09
C LEU A 179 -16.11 -12.60 1.17
N LEU A 180 -15.49 -13.45 0.36
CA LEU A 180 -15.74 -14.89 0.37
C LEU A 180 -15.19 -15.50 1.67
N ASP A 181 -16.03 -16.24 2.38
CA ASP A 181 -15.64 -16.96 3.59
C ASP A 181 -15.08 -18.33 3.21
N GLY A 182 -13.75 -18.40 3.15
CA GLY A 182 -13.03 -19.63 2.83
C GLY A 182 -13.30 -20.80 3.78
N THR A 183 -13.76 -20.54 5.02
CA THR A 183 -14.02 -21.61 6.00
C THR A 183 -15.32 -22.37 5.74
N LYS A 184 -16.24 -21.76 5.00
CA LYS A 184 -17.56 -22.34 4.68
C LYS A 184 -17.59 -23.08 3.35
N MET A 185 -16.44 -23.22 2.71
CA MET A 185 -16.30 -23.90 1.43
C MET A 185 -15.92 -25.37 1.67
N SER A 186 -16.77 -26.29 1.22
CA SER A 186 -16.55 -27.73 1.35
C SER A 186 -15.40 -28.17 0.42
N VAL A 187 -14.23 -28.42 1.00
CA VAL A 187 -13.07 -28.98 0.30
C VAL A 187 -13.24 -30.50 0.23
N SER A 188 -13.52 -31.05 -0.96
CA SER A 188 -13.39 -32.49 -1.21
C SER A 188 -11.91 -32.84 -1.42
N PRO A 189 -11.28 -33.72 -0.60
CA PRO A 189 -9.89 -34.09 -0.78
C PRO A 189 -9.68 -34.86 -2.10
N ALA A 190 -8.99 -34.30 -3.09
CA ALA A 190 -8.43 -35.09 -4.19
C ALA A 190 -7.12 -35.76 -3.73
N SER A 191 -7.13 -37.09 -3.72
CA SER A 191 -6.20 -37.98 -3.00
C SER A 191 -4.87 -38.31 -3.70
N TRP A 192 -4.39 -37.53 -4.68
CA TRP A 192 -3.24 -37.97 -5.51
C TRP A 192 -2.26 -36.84 -5.87
N TRP A 193 -1.38 -36.43 -4.93
CA TRP A 193 -0.09 -35.74 -5.20
C TRP A 193 0.78 -35.67 -3.91
N PRO A 194 2.13 -35.74 -3.95
CA PRO A 194 2.97 -35.94 -2.76
C PRO A 194 3.34 -34.67 -1.96
N PHE A 195 2.60 -33.57 -2.10
CA PHE A 195 2.73 -32.38 -1.24
C PHE A 195 1.42 -32.14 -0.46
N PRO A 196 1.44 -31.48 0.73
CA PRO A 196 0.26 -31.43 1.60
C PRO A 196 -0.99 -30.87 0.90
N ALA A 197 -1.92 -31.77 0.59
CA ALA A 197 -3.07 -31.55 -0.29
C ALA A 197 -4.09 -30.49 0.19
N TYR A 198 -4.01 -30.04 1.45
CA TYR A 198 -4.91 -29.02 2.00
C TYR A 198 -4.57 -27.59 1.53
N ILE A 199 -3.33 -27.34 1.09
CA ILE A 199 -2.91 -26.01 0.60
C ILE A 199 -3.29 -25.80 -0.87
N TYR A 200 -3.49 -26.84 -1.68
CA TYR A 200 -3.83 -26.67 -3.10
C TYR A 200 -5.34 -26.65 -3.40
N GLN A 201 -6.18 -27.34 -2.63
CA GLN A 201 -7.60 -27.55 -3.00
C GLN A 201 -8.56 -26.47 -2.46
N GLY A 202 -8.24 -25.83 -1.33
CA GLY A 202 -8.96 -24.61 -0.92
C GLY A 202 -8.72 -23.45 -1.89
N PHE A 203 -7.48 -23.35 -2.39
CA PHE A 203 -7.10 -22.39 -3.41
C PHE A 203 -7.89 -22.60 -4.71
N THR A 204 -8.13 -23.82 -5.20
CA THR A 204 -8.84 -24.00 -6.48
C THR A 204 -10.29 -23.52 -6.44
N GLN A 205 -11.02 -23.77 -5.34
CA GLN A 205 -12.42 -23.35 -5.24
C GLN A 205 -12.55 -21.84 -4.95
N ILE A 206 -11.75 -21.29 -4.03
CA ILE A 206 -11.72 -19.84 -3.77
C ILE A 206 -11.29 -19.09 -5.04
N ASN A 207 -10.29 -19.61 -5.77
CA ASN A 207 -9.86 -19.01 -7.02
C ASN A 207 -10.97 -19.05 -8.07
N TYR A 208 -11.64 -20.21 -8.24
CA TYR A 208 -12.74 -20.36 -9.17
C TYR A 208 -13.91 -19.39 -8.87
N ILE A 209 -14.35 -19.34 -7.61
CA ILE A 209 -15.45 -18.45 -7.20
C ILE A 209 -15.04 -16.99 -7.37
N THR A 210 -13.83 -16.62 -6.92
CA THR A 210 -13.29 -15.27 -7.09
C THR A 210 -13.28 -14.86 -8.55
N GLU A 211 -12.80 -15.71 -9.45
CA GLU A 211 -12.78 -15.44 -10.89
C GLU A 211 -14.18 -15.24 -11.46
N LYS A 212 -15.15 -16.09 -11.09
CA LYS A 212 -16.53 -15.95 -11.55
C LYS A 212 -17.18 -14.66 -11.09
N VAL A 213 -17.07 -14.34 -9.80
CA VAL A 213 -17.66 -13.10 -9.25
C VAL A 213 -16.94 -11.86 -9.75
N PHE A 214 -15.60 -11.93 -9.90
CA PHE A 214 -14.83 -10.83 -10.46
C PHE A 214 -15.21 -10.55 -11.93
N ASN A 215 -15.46 -11.59 -12.73
CA ASN A 215 -15.91 -11.40 -14.12
C ASN A 215 -17.27 -10.68 -14.18
N GLU A 216 -18.22 -11.05 -13.31
CA GLU A 216 -19.50 -10.33 -13.20
C GLU A 216 -19.33 -8.88 -12.74
N TYR A 217 -18.42 -8.66 -11.79
CA TYR A 217 -18.06 -7.30 -11.36
C TYR A 217 -17.47 -6.47 -12.49
N HIS A 218 -16.60 -7.07 -13.32
CA HIS A 218 -15.79 -6.39 -14.32
C HIS A 218 -16.55 -6.09 -15.62
N ILE A 219 -17.48 -6.95 -16.05
CA ILE A 219 -18.15 -6.84 -17.36
C ILE A 219 -19.21 -5.73 -17.42
N VAL A 220 -19.70 -5.22 -16.27
CA VAL A 220 -20.79 -4.24 -16.26
C VAL A 220 -20.32 -2.86 -16.76
N PRO A 221 -20.85 -2.35 -17.90
CA PRO A 221 -20.41 -1.09 -18.48
C PRO A 221 -20.88 0.10 -17.65
N TYR A 222 -19.95 0.96 -17.27
CA TYR A 222 -20.22 2.20 -16.55
C TYR A 222 -20.74 3.25 -17.52
N HIS A 223 -22.03 3.57 -17.47
CA HIS A 223 -22.66 4.84 -17.93
C HIS A 223 -24.16 4.88 -17.56
N LYS A 224 -24.59 4.15 -16.51
CA LYS A 224 -26.00 4.13 -16.07
C LYS A 224 -26.19 4.97 -14.80
N TYR A 225 -27.24 5.79 -14.77
CA TYR A 225 -27.74 6.34 -13.51
C TYR A 225 -28.09 5.18 -12.56
N GLY A 226 -27.69 5.26 -11.29
CA GLY A 226 -27.83 4.13 -10.35
C GLY A 226 -26.91 2.94 -10.66
N PHE A 227 -25.78 3.18 -11.32
CA PHE A 227 -24.79 2.13 -11.66
C PHE A 227 -24.37 1.30 -10.44
N ASP A 228 -24.06 1.93 -9.32
CA ASP A 228 -23.60 1.24 -8.11
C ASP A 228 -24.69 0.27 -7.60
N ASP A 229 -25.95 0.71 -7.53
CA ASP A 229 -27.08 -0.13 -7.15
C ASP A 229 -27.31 -1.27 -8.15
N TYR A 230 -27.20 -0.97 -9.44
CA TYR A 230 -27.30 -1.96 -10.51
C TYR A 230 -26.20 -3.01 -10.41
N LEU A 231 -24.94 -2.59 -10.23
CA LEU A 231 -23.79 -3.48 -10.08
C LEU A 231 -23.93 -4.34 -8.82
N LYS A 232 -24.27 -3.73 -7.69
CA LYS A 232 -24.48 -4.42 -6.41
C LYS A 232 -25.61 -5.44 -6.50
N SER A 233 -26.72 -5.09 -7.14
CA SER A 233 -27.85 -6.02 -7.35
C SER A 233 -27.50 -7.15 -8.31
N THR A 234 -26.71 -6.88 -9.37
CA THR A 234 -26.25 -7.88 -10.34
C THR A 234 -25.34 -8.90 -9.66
N ILE A 235 -24.31 -8.44 -8.95
CA ILE A 235 -23.37 -9.31 -8.24
C ILE A 235 -24.10 -10.09 -7.15
N LYS A 236 -24.96 -9.43 -6.35
CA LYS A 236 -25.75 -10.10 -5.32
C LYS A 236 -26.63 -11.21 -5.91
N SER A 237 -27.33 -10.93 -7.01
CA SER A 237 -28.20 -11.92 -7.67
C SER A 237 -27.37 -13.09 -8.23
N PHE A 238 -26.20 -12.81 -8.79
CA PHE A 238 -25.28 -13.85 -9.25
C PHE A 238 -24.79 -14.72 -8.10
N VAL A 239 -24.36 -14.12 -6.98
CA VAL A 239 -23.86 -14.84 -5.81
C VAL A 239 -24.96 -15.71 -5.20
N GLU A 240 -26.15 -15.15 -4.95
CA GLU A 240 -27.27 -15.88 -4.33
C GLU A 240 -27.80 -17.02 -5.22
N LYS A 241 -27.64 -16.91 -6.55
CA LYS A 241 -28.04 -17.95 -7.51
C LYS A 241 -27.03 -19.10 -7.59
N ASN A 242 -25.73 -18.81 -7.50
CA ASN A 242 -24.67 -19.77 -7.80
C ASN A 242 -23.97 -20.33 -6.55
N PHE A 243 -24.08 -19.67 -5.39
CA PHE A 243 -23.37 -20.04 -4.17
C PHE A 243 -24.29 -20.02 -2.95
N PRO A 244 -23.99 -20.81 -1.89
CA PRO A 244 -24.70 -20.75 -0.63
C PRO A 244 -24.74 -19.32 -0.06
N LYS A 245 -25.88 -18.93 0.55
CA LYS A 245 -26.08 -17.58 1.11
C LYS A 245 -25.00 -17.16 2.11
N GLU A 246 -24.43 -18.12 2.82
CA GLU A 246 -23.44 -17.88 3.87
C GLU A 246 -22.01 -17.84 3.35
N SER A 247 -21.78 -18.07 2.05
CA SER A 247 -20.45 -18.09 1.44
C SER A 247 -19.80 -16.71 1.40
N PHE A 248 -20.58 -15.63 1.43
CA PHE A 248 -20.05 -14.26 1.41
C PHE A 248 -20.48 -13.51 2.66
N GLN A 249 -19.58 -12.71 3.18
CA GLN A 249 -19.79 -11.86 4.34
C GLN A 249 -19.48 -10.41 4.00
N ARG A 250 -20.26 -9.49 4.57
CA ARG A 250 -19.93 -8.07 4.50
C ARG A 250 -18.77 -7.79 5.42
N VAL A 251 -17.73 -7.18 4.88
CA VAL A 251 -16.56 -6.72 5.62
C VAL A 251 -16.33 -5.26 5.28
N ASN A 252 -15.82 -4.49 6.23
CA ASN A 252 -15.49 -3.09 6.00
C ASN A 252 -13.97 -2.94 6.01
N VAL A 253 -13.43 -2.30 4.97
CA VAL A 253 -12.01 -1.94 4.94
C VAL A 253 -11.81 -0.72 5.82
N LYS A 254 -10.92 -0.83 6.81
CA LYS A 254 -10.73 0.23 7.80
C LYS A 254 -9.97 1.40 7.21
N VAL A 255 -8.88 1.13 6.49
CA VAL A 255 -8.07 2.19 5.87
C VAL A 255 -7.63 1.81 4.47
N ILE A 256 -7.66 2.79 3.57
CA ILE A 256 -6.89 2.79 2.33
C ILE A 256 -5.86 3.92 2.32
N GLY A 257 -4.59 3.59 2.11
CA GLY A 257 -3.49 4.56 2.02
C GLY A 257 -2.79 4.46 0.66
N VAL A 258 -2.90 5.49 -0.17
CA VAL A 258 -2.40 5.44 -1.54
C VAL A 258 -1.42 6.57 -1.85
N PHE A 259 -0.42 6.25 -2.66
CA PHE A 259 0.52 7.19 -3.25
C PHE A 259 0.21 7.31 -4.74
N ASP A 260 -0.08 8.53 -5.16
CA ASP A 260 -0.19 8.98 -6.54
C ASP A 260 -0.92 8.02 -7.50
N THR A 261 -2.23 7.85 -7.30
CA THR A 261 -3.01 6.90 -8.10
C THR A 261 -3.04 7.30 -9.58
N VAL A 262 -2.62 6.40 -10.45
CA VAL A 262 -2.73 6.54 -11.92
C VAL A 262 -3.52 5.38 -12.52
N PRO A 263 -4.22 5.58 -13.66
CA PRO A 263 -4.97 4.51 -14.32
C PRO A 263 -4.12 3.27 -14.68
N ALA A 264 -4.75 2.11 -14.63
CA ALA A 264 -4.23 0.87 -15.21
C ALA A 264 -4.48 0.83 -16.74
N ILE A 265 -4.08 1.86 -17.46
CA ILE A 265 -4.24 1.90 -18.92
C ILE A 265 -3.07 1.16 -19.57
N GLY A 266 -3.36 0.15 -20.39
CA GLY A 266 -2.39 -0.39 -21.32
C GLY A 266 -1.94 0.72 -22.25
N PHE A 267 -0.62 0.89 -22.42
CA PHE A 267 -0.01 2.05 -23.10
C PHE A 267 -0.52 2.30 -24.55
N PHE A 268 -1.31 1.39 -25.14
CA PHE A 268 -1.92 1.54 -26.47
C PHE A 268 -3.43 1.23 -26.56
N LEU A 269 -4.12 0.81 -25.48
CA LEU A 269 -5.54 0.44 -25.53
C LEU A 269 -6.26 0.72 -24.20
N ASN A 270 -7.55 1.08 -24.30
CA ASN A 270 -8.50 1.07 -23.17
C ASN A 270 -8.79 -0.38 -22.77
N ASP A 271 -7.84 -1.05 -22.12
CA ASP A 271 -8.00 -2.46 -21.75
C ASP A 271 -8.78 -2.66 -20.43
N GLU A 272 -9.00 -1.61 -19.64
CA GLU A 272 -9.66 -1.72 -18.34
C GLU A 272 -10.80 -0.69 -18.22
N PRO A 273 -12.08 -1.10 -18.36
CA PRO A 273 -13.24 -0.24 -18.12
C PRO A 273 -13.43 0.13 -16.62
N ASP A 274 -12.46 -0.19 -15.76
CA ASP A 274 -12.55 -0.14 -14.30
C ASP A 274 -12.12 1.18 -13.66
N ASN A 275 -11.84 2.24 -14.44
CA ASN A 275 -11.63 3.60 -13.90
C ASN A 275 -12.81 4.13 -13.07
N HIS A 276 -13.93 3.41 -13.05
CA HIS A 276 -15.22 3.84 -12.55
C HIS A 276 -15.59 3.30 -11.16
N ARG A 277 -14.68 2.57 -10.50
CA ARG A 277 -14.90 1.94 -9.19
C ARG A 277 -13.81 2.29 -8.19
N LEU A 278 -13.26 3.49 -8.35
CA LEU A 278 -12.14 4.01 -7.55
C LEU A 278 -12.60 4.90 -6.38
N ASP A 279 -13.88 4.89 -6.04
CA ASP A 279 -14.43 5.66 -4.92
C ASP A 279 -13.87 5.19 -3.57
N LEU A 280 -14.06 6.01 -2.53
CA LEU A 280 -13.64 5.63 -1.18
C LEU A 280 -14.75 4.82 -0.52
N TYR A 281 -14.56 3.51 -0.43
CA TYR A 281 -15.43 2.60 0.33
C TYR A 281 -14.88 2.25 1.71
N ALA A 282 -13.58 2.48 1.94
CA ALA A 282 -12.96 2.27 3.25
C ALA A 282 -13.38 3.38 4.22
N GLN A 283 -13.39 3.07 5.51
CA GLN A 283 -13.76 4.05 6.54
C GLN A 283 -12.87 5.31 6.49
N LYS A 284 -11.57 5.12 6.27
CA LYS A 284 -10.59 6.21 6.12
C LYS A 284 -9.78 6.06 4.84
N GLY A 285 -9.55 7.17 4.14
CA GLY A 285 -8.75 7.25 2.93
C GLY A 285 -7.66 8.31 3.03
N PHE A 286 -6.42 7.93 2.72
CA PHE A 286 -5.26 8.81 2.65
C PHE A 286 -4.66 8.77 1.26
N HIS A 287 -4.49 9.92 0.60
CA HIS A 287 -3.92 10.00 -0.74
C HIS A 287 -2.82 11.06 -0.82
N ALA A 288 -1.58 10.63 -1.01
CA ALA A 288 -0.46 11.52 -1.33
C ALA A 288 -0.42 11.79 -2.85
N LEU A 289 -0.46 13.06 -3.25
CA LEU A 289 -0.55 13.51 -4.64
C LEU A 289 0.75 14.18 -5.08
N SER A 290 1.25 13.82 -6.27
CA SER A 290 2.39 14.52 -6.90
C SER A 290 1.92 15.83 -7.53
N LEU A 291 2.51 16.94 -7.08
CA LEU A 291 2.31 18.27 -7.65
C LEU A 291 3.04 18.42 -8.99
N ASP A 292 4.26 17.89 -9.11
CA ASP A 292 5.16 18.21 -10.22
C ASP A 292 5.11 17.22 -11.40
N GLU A 293 4.33 16.13 -11.30
CA GLU A 293 4.09 15.20 -12.41
C GLU A 293 3.31 15.88 -13.55
N GLN A 294 3.73 15.62 -14.78
CA GLN A 294 3.27 16.35 -15.98
C GLN A 294 3.13 15.48 -17.22
N ARG A 295 3.42 14.17 -17.14
CA ARG A 295 3.20 13.24 -18.24
C ARG A 295 1.71 12.99 -18.37
N GLU A 296 1.16 13.21 -19.55
CA GLU A 296 -0.27 12.98 -19.81
C GLU A 296 -0.67 11.52 -19.56
N ALA A 297 0.24 10.58 -19.80
CA ALA A 297 0.01 9.16 -19.50
C ALA A 297 -0.10 8.83 -18.00
N PHE A 298 0.25 9.77 -17.11
CA PHE A 298 0.19 9.65 -15.64
C PHE A 298 -0.87 10.59 -15.06
N GLU A 299 -2.04 10.63 -15.72
CA GLU A 299 -3.20 11.36 -15.24
C GLU A 299 -3.59 10.90 -13.82
N LEU A 300 -3.82 11.87 -12.94
CA LEU A 300 -4.13 11.61 -11.55
C LEU A 300 -5.59 11.18 -11.38
N ASN A 301 -5.80 10.00 -10.81
CA ASN A 301 -7.12 9.55 -10.38
C ASN A 301 -7.37 9.99 -8.94
N ARG A 302 -8.19 11.03 -8.71
CA ARG A 302 -8.60 11.44 -7.35
C ARG A 302 -9.76 10.61 -6.84
N PHE A 303 -9.99 10.62 -5.52
CA PHE A 303 -11.22 10.08 -4.98
C PHE A 303 -12.41 10.99 -5.31
N ASN A 304 -13.58 10.40 -5.53
CA ASN A 304 -14.80 11.15 -5.75
C ASN A 304 -15.34 11.69 -4.42
N LYS A 305 -15.11 12.98 -4.17
CA LYS A 305 -15.55 13.67 -2.94
C LYS A 305 -17.07 13.64 -2.74
N ASN A 306 -17.86 13.46 -3.80
CA ASN A 306 -19.33 13.44 -3.72
C ASN A 306 -19.89 12.08 -3.28
N ARG A 307 -19.04 11.08 -3.03
CA ARG A 307 -19.43 9.70 -2.74
C ARG A 307 -18.84 9.16 -1.43
N LEU A 308 -18.51 10.03 -0.49
CA LEU A 308 -17.83 9.64 0.75
C LEU A 308 -18.72 8.91 1.76
N GLN A 309 -20.06 9.05 1.71
CA GLN A 309 -21.00 8.28 2.56
C GLN A 309 -20.64 8.24 4.07
N GLY A 310 -20.01 9.30 4.60
CA GLY A 310 -19.55 9.37 6.01
C GLY A 310 -18.11 8.84 6.24
N ASN A 311 -17.43 8.39 5.20
CA ASN A 311 -16.01 8.02 5.22
C ASN A 311 -15.13 9.26 5.30
N GLU A 312 -13.99 9.13 5.96
CA GLU A 312 -13.02 10.20 6.14
C GLU A 312 -11.99 10.17 5.02
N LEU A 313 -11.91 11.21 4.19
CA LEU A 313 -10.91 11.31 3.12
C LEU A 313 -9.96 12.48 3.35
N ILE A 314 -8.65 12.22 3.21
CA ILE A 314 -7.62 13.25 3.15
C ILE A 314 -6.78 13.05 1.88
N GLU A 315 -6.69 14.09 1.05
CA GLU A 315 -5.81 14.15 -0.11
C GLU A 315 -4.83 15.33 0.02
N ILE A 316 -3.53 15.06 0.01
CA ILE A 316 -2.47 16.07 0.22
C ILE A 316 -1.54 16.11 -0.98
N TRP A 317 -1.26 17.30 -1.47
CA TRP A 317 -0.28 17.55 -2.52
C TRP A 317 1.12 17.76 -1.95
N PHE A 318 2.11 17.15 -2.60
CA PHE A 318 3.53 17.23 -2.24
C PHE A 318 4.35 17.66 -3.47
N ALA A 319 5.45 18.39 -3.24
CA ALA A 319 6.46 18.66 -4.27
C ALA A 319 7.10 17.34 -4.73
N GLY A 320 7.38 17.23 -6.03
CA GLY A 320 7.95 16.01 -6.62
C GLY A 320 7.12 15.42 -7.75
N GLY A 321 7.78 14.72 -8.67
CA GLY A 321 7.14 13.89 -9.70
C GLY A 321 6.52 12.60 -9.12
N HIS A 322 6.04 11.70 -9.98
CA HIS A 322 5.31 10.49 -9.55
C HIS A 322 6.08 9.64 -8.51
N SER A 323 7.33 9.30 -8.80
CA SER A 323 8.17 8.45 -7.93
C SER A 323 8.85 9.25 -6.81
N ASP A 324 8.81 10.59 -6.86
CA ASP A 324 9.12 11.43 -5.69
C ASP A 324 8.02 11.35 -4.63
N ILE A 325 6.84 10.78 -4.95
CA ILE A 325 5.77 10.55 -3.98
C ILE A 325 5.72 9.10 -3.52
N GLY A 326 5.81 8.16 -4.46
CA GLY A 326 5.76 6.74 -4.16
C GLY A 326 7.09 6.08 -3.84
N GLY A 327 8.21 6.77 -4.03
CA GLY A 327 9.55 6.16 -4.02
C GLY A 327 9.88 5.44 -5.33
N GLY A 328 11.05 4.80 -5.38
CA GLY A 328 11.54 4.10 -6.58
C GLY A 328 12.70 4.79 -7.31
N TYR A 329 13.18 5.94 -6.82
CA TYR A 329 14.45 6.51 -7.28
C TYR A 329 15.65 5.95 -6.53
N PRO A 330 16.83 5.88 -7.17
CA PRO A 330 18.08 5.56 -6.49
C PRO A 330 18.39 6.58 -5.39
N LYS A 331 19.34 6.21 -4.52
CA LYS A 331 19.88 7.08 -3.50
C LYS A 331 20.34 8.44 -4.07
N SER A 332 19.89 9.52 -3.46
CA SER A 332 20.49 10.84 -3.63
C SER A 332 21.39 11.13 -2.43
N ALA A 333 22.70 11.23 -2.66
CA ALA A 333 23.71 11.48 -1.61
C ALA A 333 23.56 12.84 -0.88
N TRP A 334 22.62 13.69 -1.29
CA TRP A 334 22.41 15.01 -0.69
C TRP A 334 21.53 14.96 0.56
N CYS A 335 20.47 14.16 0.53
CA CYS A 335 19.57 13.92 1.65
C CYS A 335 20.13 12.79 2.50
N ASN A 336 20.11 12.90 3.83
CA ASN A 336 20.77 12.00 4.79
C ASN A 336 22.30 12.10 4.83
N LYS A 337 22.84 13.28 5.16
CA LYS A 337 24.30 13.44 5.38
C LYS A 337 24.82 12.68 6.60
N ASP A 338 23.94 12.32 7.54
CA ASP A 338 24.30 11.71 8.83
C ASP A 338 23.68 10.31 9.07
N SER A 339 22.77 9.81 8.22
CA SER A 339 22.15 8.51 8.46
C SER A 339 23.01 7.38 7.89
N SER A 340 23.84 6.78 8.75
CA SER A 340 24.42 5.46 8.52
C SER A 340 23.40 4.32 8.54
N THR A 341 22.11 4.61 8.82
CA THR A 341 21.08 3.62 9.18
C THR A 341 19.95 3.43 8.15
N ASN A 342 19.82 4.29 7.13
CA ASN A 342 18.70 4.23 6.18
C ASN A 342 19.20 4.16 4.72
N GLU A 343 19.79 3.02 4.33
CA GLU A 343 20.50 2.85 3.05
C GLU A 343 19.63 3.14 1.80
N TYR A 344 18.29 3.04 1.91
CA TYR A 344 17.39 3.09 0.75
C TYR A 344 16.30 4.19 0.76
N LEU A 345 16.17 4.98 1.83
CA LEU A 345 15.19 6.08 1.90
C LEU A 345 15.88 7.42 1.73
N SER A 346 15.70 8.10 0.60
CA SER A 346 16.27 9.43 0.38
C SER A 346 15.42 10.27 -0.59
N GLY A 347 15.59 11.59 -0.54
CA GLY A 347 14.94 12.51 -1.45
C GLY A 347 13.52 12.89 -1.04
N LEU A 348 12.77 13.46 -1.99
CA LEU A 348 11.44 14.01 -1.74
C LEU A 348 10.42 12.96 -1.25
N SER A 349 10.62 11.68 -1.60
CA SER A 349 9.71 10.57 -1.25
C SER A 349 9.63 10.24 0.23
N THR A 350 10.57 10.71 1.05
CA THR A 350 10.52 10.52 2.51
C THR A 350 9.41 11.35 3.16
N ILE A 351 9.08 12.50 2.59
CA ILE A 351 8.08 13.43 3.12
C ILE A 351 6.67 12.82 3.08
N PRO A 352 6.14 12.34 1.92
CA PRO A 352 4.83 11.70 1.88
C PRO A 352 4.81 10.37 2.65
N LEU A 353 5.91 9.63 2.75
CA LEU A 353 5.99 8.45 3.61
C LEU A 353 5.80 8.81 5.07
N LYS A 354 6.52 9.84 5.55
CA LYS A 354 6.42 10.34 6.92
C LYS A 354 5.00 10.83 7.24
N TRP A 355 4.39 11.58 6.32
CA TRP A 355 3.00 12.00 6.44
C TRP A 355 2.03 10.80 6.53
N MET A 356 2.22 9.78 5.70
CA MET A 356 1.40 8.55 5.74
C MET A 356 1.53 7.84 7.09
N LEU A 357 2.76 7.71 7.62
CA LEU A 357 3.01 7.12 8.94
C LEU A 357 2.32 7.91 10.07
N ALA A 358 2.45 9.25 10.05
CA ALA A 358 1.79 10.11 11.03
C ALA A 358 0.27 9.97 10.98
N SER A 359 -0.30 9.90 9.77
CA SER A 359 -1.75 9.74 9.55
C SER A 359 -2.30 8.39 10.05
N LEU A 360 -1.43 7.39 10.20
CA LEU A 360 -1.79 6.01 10.59
C LEU A 360 -1.36 5.64 12.01
N LYS A 361 -0.87 6.62 12.79
CA LYS A 361 -0.29 6.40 14.12
C LYS A 361 -1.24 5.67 15.07
N GLU A 362 -2.53 5.99 15.03
CA GLU A 362 -3.56 5.37 15.88
C GLU A 362 -3.83 3.91 15.52
N GLU A 363 -3.60 3.52 14.26
CA GLU A 363 -3.83 2.16 13.78
C GLU A 363 -2.77 1.17 14.26
N LYS A 364 -1.64 1.66 14.79
CA LYS A 364 -0.53 0.84 15.34
C LYS A 364 -0.09 -0.27 14.36
N LEU A 365 0.02 0.06 13.08
CA LEU A 365 0.48 -0.84 12.02
C LEU A 365 2.01 -0.86 11.90
N PHE A 366 2.64 0.25 12.25
CA PHE A 366 4.07 0.50 12.06
C PHE A 366 4.72 0.88 13.39
N PRO A 367 6.05 0.77 13.54
CA PRO A 367 6.76 1.19 14.74
C PRO A 367 6.47 2.66 15.07
N SER A 368 6.23 2.97 16.34
CA SER A 368 5.95 4.35 16.77
C SER A 368 7.11 5.32 16.55
N SER A 369 8.34 4.80 16.46
CA SER A 369 9.55 5.58 16.14
C SER A 369 9.76 5.82 14.65
N ALA A 370 9.03 5.12 13.76
CA ALA A 370 9.31 5.13 12.33
C ALA A 370 9.26 6.54 11.74
N GLU A 371 8.26 7.34 12.12
CA GLU A 371 8.12 8.73 11.67
C GLU A 371 9.33 9.60 12.07
N SER A 372 9.79 9.47 13.32
CA SER A 372 10.92 10.26 13.84
C SER A 372 12.28 9.88 13.23
N GLN A 373 12.37 8.69 12.62
CA GLN A 373 13.57 8.21 11.94
C GLN A 373 13.64 8.64 10.48
N LEU A 374 12.59 9.29 9.96
CA LEU A 374 12.56 9.84 8.61
C LEU A 374 12.95 11.32 8.61
N GLU A 375 14.03 11.62 7.91
CA GLU A 375 14.42 12.99 7.58
C GLU A 375 13.54 13.52 6.44
N GLU A 376 12.96 14.71 6.64
CA GLU A 376 12.21 15.42 5.61
C GLU A 376 13.18 16.18 4.70
N CYS A 377 13.38 15.69 3.48
CA CYS A 377 14.31 16.32 2.54
C CYS A 377 13.60 17.26 1.56
N SER A 378 13.13 18.41 2.05
CA SER A 378 12.40 19.39 1.22
C SER A 378 13.25 20.02 0.12
N ASP A 379 14.58 19.99 0.24
CA ASP A 379 15.57 20.43 -0.75
C ASP A 379 16.14 19.30 -1.60
N GLY A 380 15.54 18.09 -1.52
CA GLY A 380 15.94 16.93 -2.31
C GLY A 380 15.83 17.14 -3.81
N GLU A 381 16.49 16.28 -4.58
CA GLU A 381 16.45 16.29 -6.04
C GLU A 381 15.00 16.11 -6.54
N LEU A 382 14.53 17.03 -7.39
CA LEU A 382 13.27 16.90 -8.09
C LEU A 382 13.52 16.08 -9.36
N HIS A 383 12.76 15.00 -9.54
CA HIS A 383 12.87 14.18 -10.74
C HIS A 383 11.73 14.49 -11.70
N ASP A 384 12.05 14.51 -12.99
CA ASP A 384 11.08 14.79 -14.03
C ASP A 384 11.22 13.84 -15.22
N GLU A 385 10.54 12.71 -15.13
CA GLU A 385 10.60 11.64 -16.13
C GLU A 385 10.15 12.10 -17.53
N TYR A 386 9.40 13.20 -17.66
CA TYR A 386 9.09 13.77 -18.99
C TYR A 386 10.32 14.35 -19.68
N TYR A 387 11.23 14.98 -18.93
CA TYR A 387 12.48 15.54 -19.45
C TYR A 387 13.63 14.54 -19.45
N GLU A 388 13.70 13.66 -18.45
CA GLU A 388 14.82 12.74 -18.21
C GLU A 388 14.75 11.47 -19.06
N THR A 389 13.55 10.95 -19.35
CA THR A 389 13.45 9.77 -20.21
C THR A 389 13.52 10.17 -21.67
N LEU A 390 14.61 9.77 -22.35
CA LEU A 390 14.77 9.85 -23.81
C LEU A 390 13.85 8.87 -24.59
N GLY A 391 12.78 8.36 -23.95
CA GLY A 391 12.01 7.21 -24.39
C GLY A 391 10.58 7.53 -24.85
N ILE A 392 9.92 6.49 -25.36
CA ILE A 392 8.58 6.45 -25.99
C ILE A 392 7.46 7.28 -25.31
N TYR A 393 7.58 7.58 -24.01
CA TYR A 393 6.60 8.34 -23.23
C TYR A 393 6.45 9.79 -23.69
N LYS A 394 7.54 10.39 -24.20
CA LYS A 394 7.52 11.73 -24.80
C LYS A 394 6.76 11.75 -26.14
N ILE A 395 6.71 10.60 -26.82
CA ILE A 395 6.25 10.46 -28.20
C ILE A 395 4.73 10.18 -28.28
N ILE A 396 4.12 9.57 -27.25
CA ILE A 396 2.76 9.00 -27.40
C ILE A 396 1.64 9.88 -26.82
N LYS A 397 1.83 10.65 -25.74
CA LYS A 397 0.75 11.43 -25.11
C LYS A 397 1.10 12.87 -24.67
N GLY A 398 2.32 13.38 -24.83
CA GLY A 398 2.62 14.80 -24.53
C GLY A 398 2.65 15.19 -23.03
N LYS A 399 2.55 16.50 -22.75
CA LYS A 399 2.66 17.12 -21.42
C LYS A 399 1.29 17.65 -20.97
N LYS A 400 0.80 17.19 -19.82
CA LYS A 400 -0.40 17.67 -19.13
C LYS A 400 -0.08 17.89 -17.65
N ALA A 401 0.17 19.15 -17.30
CA ALA A 401 0.42 19.56 -15.92
C ALA A 401 -0.79 19.26 -15.03
N ARG A 402 -0.52 18.78 -13.82
CA ARG A 402 -1.55 18.61 -12.78
C ARG A 402 -1.88 19.97 -12.17
N LYS A 403 -3.14 20.11 -11.72
CA LYS A 403 -3.68 21.39 -11.26
C LYS A 403 -4.44 21.17 -9.95
N PRO A 404 -3.84 21.48 -8.79
CA PRO A 404 -4.56 21.49 -7.53
C PRO A 404 -5.75 22.44 -7.58
N ARG A 405 -6.87 22.03 -7.00
CA ARG A 405 -8.10 22.85 -6.92
C ARG A 405 -7.98 23.85 -5.78
N ASP A 406 -8.74 24.94 -5.85
CA ASP A 406 -8.86 25.87 -4.72
C ASP A 406 -9.21 25.14 -3.42
N LYS A 407 -8.54 25.55 -2.33
CA LYS A 407 -8.67 24.96 -0.98
C LYS A 407 -8.24 23.49 -0.87
N ASP A 408 -7.65 22.90 -1.92
CA ASP A 408 -6.92 21.65 -1.74
C ASP A 408 -5.79 21.84 -0.72
N CYS A 409 -5.42 20.74 -0.07
CA CYS A 409 -4.37 20.75 0.92
C CYS A 409 -3.02 20.43 0.31
N LEU A 410 -2.04 21.26 0.59
CA LEU A 410 -0.64 21.14 0.22
C LEU A 410 0.18 20.88 1.48
N HIS A 411 1.24 20.08 1.35
CA HIS A 411 2.18 19.89 2.43
C HIS A 411 3.08 21.11 2.60
N ILE A 412 3.41 21.48 3.84
CA ILE A 412 4.23 22.66 4.16
C ILE A 412 5.61 22.62 3.51
N SER A 413 6.12 21.42 3.24
CA SER A 413 7.42 21.22 2.57
C SER A 413 7.50 21.90 1.20
N ILE A 414 6.37 22.17 0.54
CA ILE A 414 6.32 22.98 -0.69
C ILE A 414 6.77 24.41 -0.40
N LEU A 415 6.24 25.04 0.67
CA LEU A 415 6.64 26.39 1.07
C LEU A 415 8.09 26.41 1.55
N GLU A 416 8.51 25.38 2.28
CA GLU A 416 9.90 25.25 2.72
C GLU A 416 10.84 25.16 1.52
N ARG A 417 10.53 24.35 0.50
CA ARG A 417 11.31 24.27 -0.74
C ARG A 417 11.38 25.60 -1.48
N ILE A 418 10.25 26.30 -1.64
CA ILE A 418 10.20 27.64 -2.27
C ILE A 418 11.07 28.63 -1.49
N LYS A 419 10.95 28.65 -0.15
CA LYS A 419 11.70 29.58 0.69
C LYS A 419 13.20 29.27 0.67
N ASN A 420 13.56 27.99 0.83
CA ASN A 420 14.95 27.56 0.90
C ASN A 420 15.67 27.83 -0.43
N SER A 421 15.04 27.53 -1.56
CA SER A 421 15.61 27.78 -2.89
C SER A 421 15.89 29.26 -3.18
N LYS A 422 15.13 30.19 -2.58
CA LYS A 422 15.37 31.65 -2.67
C LYS A 422 16.54 32.12 -1.81
N ILE A 423 16.89 31.40 -0.75
CA ILE A 423 18.00 31.73 0.15
C ILE A 423 19.30 31.15 -0.41
N THR A 424 19.27 29.86 -0.73
CA THR A 424 20.41 29.12 -1.28
C THR A 424 19.90 28.31 -2.48
N PRO A 425 20.56 28.37 -3.65
CA PRO A 425 20.20 27.54 -4.79
C PRO A 425 20.08 26.08 -4.38
N LEU A 426 19.06 25.40 -4.91
CA LEU A 426 18.88 23.99 -4.66
C LEU A 426 20.15 23.21 -5.04
N PRO A 427 20.54 22.24 -4.21
CA PRO A 427 21.85 21.58 -4.29
C PRO A 427 21.95 20.63 -5.48
N LYS A 428 20.81 20.08 -5.90
CA LYS A 428 20.66 19.26 -7.11
C LYS A 428 19.40 19.69 -7.86
N PRO A 429 19.47 20.84 -8.55
CA PRO A 429 18.30 21.37 -9.21
C PRO A 429 18.05 20.67 -10.54
N HIS A 430 16.79 20.39 -10.85
CA HIS A 430 16.48 19.86 -12.17
C HIS A 430 16.67 20.95 -13.24
N ASN A 431 17.56 20.70 -14.21
CA ASN A 431 18.01 21.69 -15.19
C ASN A 431 16.89 22.43 -15.96
N LYS A 432 15.73 21.81 -16.14
CA LYS A 432 14.58 22.43 -16.83
C LYS A 432 13.49 22.96 -15.91
N ARG A 433 13.40 22.44 -14.69
CA ARG A 433 12.29 22.74 -13.76
C ARG A 433 12.70 23.74 -12.67
N GLU A 434 13.99 23.75 -12.36
CA GLU A 434 14.56 24.56 -11.28
C GLU A 434 15.79 25.31 -11.81
N PRO A 435 15.64 26.13 -12.87
CA PRO A 435 16.76 26.88 -13.42
C PRO A 435 17.37 27.76 -12.32
N PHE A 436 18.71 27.78 -12.26
CA PHE A 436 19.46 28.50 -11.22
C PHE A 436 19.22 28.00 -9.79
N GLY A 437 18.63 26.81 -9.63
CA GLY A 437 18.31 26.25 -8.32
C GLY A 437 17.11 26.86 -7.63
N LEU A 438 16.26 27.56 -8.37
CA LEU A 438 15.02 28.14 -7.85
C LEU A 438 13.84 27.19 -8.10
N TYR A 439 13.17 26.75 -7.03
CA TYR A 439 11.93 25.99 -7.18
C TYR A 439 10.74 26.92 -7.34
N ASN A 440 10.05 26.80 -8.47
CA ASN A 440 8.80 27.47 -8.75
C ASN A 440 7.78 26.42 -9.19
N PRO A 441 6.75 26.11 -8.39
CA PRO A 441 5.76 25.10 -8.75
C PRO A 441 4.86 25.62 -9.89
N GLU A 442 5.26 25.37 -11.13
CA GLU A 442 4.55 25.80 -12.36
C GLU A 442 3.11 25.29 -12.46
N ASN A 443 2.77 24.28 -11.66
CA ASN A 443 1.50 23.59 -11.66
C ASN A 443 0.43 24.24 -10.74
N LEU A 444 0.78 25.29 -9.99
CA LEU A 444 -0.18 26.08 -9.22
C LEU A 444 -0.82 27.14 -10.12
N GLU A 445 -2.14 27.03 -10.35
CA GLU A 445 -2.88 28.03 -11.14
C GLU A 445 -3.31 29.24 -10.32
N ASN A 446 -3.58 29.03 -9.03
CA ASN A 446 -4.03 30.06 -8.12
C ASN A 446 -2.87 30.57 -7.25
N SER A 447 -3.07 31.73 -6.64
CA SER A 447 -2.12 32.28 -5.68
C SER A 447 -1.88 31.26 -4.56
N ILE A 448 -0.64 31.15 -4.09
CA ILE A 448 -0.28 30.12 -3.11
C ILE A 448 -1.12 30.21 -1.83
N GLU A 449 -1.62 31.41 -1.50
CA GLU A 449 -2.51 31.69 -0.37
C GLU A 449 -3.93 31.12 -0.53
N SER A 450 -4.34 30.63 -1.72
CA SER A 450 -5.66 30.01 -1.93
C SER A 450 -5.71 28.54 -1.48
N TYR A 451 -4.55 27.96 -1.16
CA TYR A 451 -4.40 26.59 -0.72
C TYR A 451 -4.30 26.48 0.81
N LYS A 452 -4.67 25.32 1.36
CA LYS A 452 -4.45 25.00 2.77
C LYS A 452 -3.10 24.33 2.94
N PHE A 453 -2.31 24.74 3.93
CA PHE A 453 -1.02 24.10 4.23
C PHE A 453 -1.09 23.30 5.53
N ILE A 454 -0.56 22.08 5.50
CA ILE A 454 -0.43 21.23 6.69
C ILE A 454 1.01 20.80 6.90
N LYS A 455 1.42 20.68 8.17
CA LYS A 455 2.78 20.35 8.54
C LYS A 455 2.98 18.86 8.75
N THR A 456 2.34 18.28 9.75
CA THR A 456 2.47 16.88 10.10
C THR A 456 1.27 16.59 10.99
N ASP A 457 0.33 15.77 10.53
CA ASP A 457 -0.75 15.08 11.29
C ASP A 457 -1.98 14.88 10.39
N PHE A 458 -2.87 13.98 10.83
CA PHE A 458 -4.27 13.98 10.44
C PHE A 458 -4.89 15.33 10.86
N SER A 459 -4.77 16.35 10.03
CA SER A 459 -5.48 17.61 10.29
C SER A 459 -6.92 17.48 9.81
N LYS A 460 -7.86 17.69 10.74
CA LYS A 460 -9.28 17.83 10.42
C LYS A 460 -9.53 18.94 9.39
N ASP A 461 -8.62 19.90 9.24
CA ASP A 461 -8.73 20.99 8.26
C ASP A 461 -8.65 20.50 6.81
N CYS A 462 -8.06 19.33 6.59
CA CYS A 462 -7.94 18.66 5.30
C CYS A 462 -8.88 17.49 5.13
N LEU A 463 -9.75 17.25 6.13
CA LEU A 463 -10.82 16.29 6.01
C LEU A 463 -11.79 16.78 4.92
N ILE A 464 -11.93 15.96 3.89
CA ILE A 464 -12.94 16.13 2.87
C ILE A 464 -14.19 15.44 3.41
N GLN A 465 -15.25 16.22 3.63
CA GLN A 465 -16.56 15.75 4.07
C GLN A 465 -17.53 15.67 2.90
#